data_AF-A0A7S6MEX1-F1
#
_entry.id   AF-A0A7S6MEX1-F1
#
_cell.length_a   1.000
_cell.length_b   1.000
_cell.length_c   1.000
_cell.angle_alpha   90.00
_cell.angle_beta   90.00
_cell.angle_gamma   90.00
#
_symmetry.space_group_name_H-M   'P 1'
#
loop_
_entity.id
_entity.type
_entity.pdbx_description
1 polymer ?
#
loop_
_entity_poly.entity_id
_entity_poly.type
_entity_poly.pdbx_seq_one_letter_code
_entity_poly.pdbx_strand_id
1 'polypeptide(L)'
;MPDNSEALLRAVLSVTARQTFPPDKLAEIVLSKGAGTKQLSAFNLCDGTKAQGEIAKALKLDPGNFSKTVGRWIDSGIVFRLGEGRDAKLLHVYPLNGDATKKKGTSK
;
A
#
# COMPACT_ATOMS: atom_id res chain seq x y z
N MET A 1 -28.39 12.49 8.98
CA MET A 1 -27.43 12.44 7.86
C MET A 1 -26.50 11.27 8.11
N PRO A 2 -26.10 10.49 7.11
CA PRO A 2 -25.10 9.43 7.31
C PRO A 2 -23.81 10.05 7.84
N ASP A 3 -23.17 9.36 8.76
CA ASP A 3 -21.86 9.75 9.29
C ASP A 3 -20.80 9.57 8.18
N ASN A 4 -20.28 10.70 7.68
CA ASN A 4 -19.28 10.73 6.62
C ASN A 4 -17.85 10.87 7.16
N SER A 5 -17.66 10.80 8.48
CA SER A 5 -16.37 11.10 9.12
C SER A 5 -15.24 10.23 8.59
N GLU A 6 -15.47 8.92 8.41
CA GLU A 6 -14.46 8.02 7.86
C GLU A 6 -14.07 8.41 6.42
N ALA A 7 -15.06 8.71 5.58
CA ALA A 7 -14.82 9.09 4.19
C ALA A 7 -14.02 10.40 4.11
N LEU A 8 -14.36 11.39 4.94
CA LEU A 8 -13.64 12.66 5.02
C LEU A 8 -12.21 12.47 5.55
N LEU A 9 -12.00 11.64 6.57
CA LEU A 9 -10.67 11.33 7.10
C LEU A 9 -9.81 10.63 6.05
N ARG A 10 -10.36 9.66 5.30
CA ARG A 10 -9.66 9.01 4.18
C ARG A 10 -9.33 9.98 3.06
N ALA A 11 -10.21 10.93 2.76
CA ALA A 11 -9.95 11.97 1.78
C ALA A 11 -8.80 12.89 2.23
N VAL A 12 -8.82 13.35 3.49
CA VAL A 12 -7.72 14.15 4.06
C VAL A 12 -6.40 13.40 4.04
N LEU A 13 -6.38 12.14 4.51
CA LEU A 13 -5.20 11.28 4.46
C LEU A 13 -4.65 11.15 3.03
N SER A 14 -5.53 10.89 2.06
CA SER A 14 -5.15 10.72 0.65
C SER A 14 -4.58 12.01 0.06
N VAL A 15 -5.16 13.17 0.39
CA VAL A 15 -4.68 14.48 -0.10
C VAL A 15 -3.32 14.79 0.50
N THR A 16 -3.16 14.68 1.82
CA THR A 16 -1.89 14.92 2.50
C THR A 16 -0.82 13.97 1.98
N ALA A 17 -1.13 12.68 1.85
CA ALA A 17 -0.16 11.71 1.36
C ALA A 17 0.23 11.92 -0.10
N ARG A 18 -0.66 12.39 -0.98
CA ARG A 18 -0.30 12.73 -2.37
C ARG A 18 0.63 13.93 -2.46
N GLN A 19 0.53 14.86 -1.52
CA GLN A 19 1.46 16.00 -1.43
C GLN A 19 2.84 15.54 -0.92
N THR A 20 2.88 14.63 0.05
CA THR A 20 4.14 14.09 0.61
C THR A 20 4.81 13.10 -0.34
N PHE A 21 4.03 12.20 -0.93
CA PHE A 21 4.47 11.14 -1.83
C PHE A 21 3.74 11.29 -3.15
N PRO A 22 4.33 11.96 -4.15
CA PRO A 22 3.82 11.93 -5.52
C PRO A 22 3.67 10.49 -6.04
N PRO A 23 2.71 10.19 -6.95
CA PRO A 23 2.41 8.82 -7.37
C PRO A 23 3.60 8.02 -7.90
N ASP A 24 4.53 8.69 -8.61
CA ASP A 24 5.77 8.10 -9.09
C ASP A 24 6.74 7.75 -7.95
N LYS A 25 6.86 8.61 -6.94
CA LYS A 25 7.66 8.32 -5.74
C LYS A 25 7.07 7.22 -4.88
N LEU A 26 5.75 7.21 -4.72
CA LEU A 26 5.09 6.09 -4.05
C LEU A 26 5.30 4.77 -4.80
N ALA A 27 5.20 4.81 -6.14
CA ALA A 27 5.48 3.64 -6.98
C ALA A 27 6.93 3.15 -6.85
N GLU A 28 7.93 4.05 -6.77
CA GLU A 28 9.32 3.67 -6.54
C GLU A 28 9.51 2.90 -5.21
N ILE A 29 8.82 3.33 -4.15
CA ILE A 29 8.87 2.67 -2.84
C ILE A 29 8.21 1.27 -2.91
N VAL A 30 6.99 1.22 -3.47
CA VAL A 30 6.19 -0.01 -3.59
C VAL A 30 6.85 -1.04 -4.50
N LEU A 31 7.42 -0.58 -5.63
CA LEU A 31 8.03 -1.42 -6.68
C LEU A 31 9.57 -1.48 -6.59
N SER A 32 10.13 -1.24 -5.41
CA SER A 32 11.58 -1.27 -5.21
C SER A 32 12.17 -2.65 -5.58
N LYS A 33 13.32 -2.64 -6.27
CA LYS A 33 14.15 -3.81 -6.68
C LYS A 33 13.37 -5.03 -7.23
N GLY A 34 12.99 -4.99 -8.52
CA GLY A 34 12.46 -6.17 -9.22
C GLY A 34 11.08 -6.64 -8.73
N ALA A 35 10.45 -5.90 -7.81
CA ALA A 35 9.09 -6.16 -7.35
C ALA A 35 8.10 -5.98 -8.51
N GLY A 36 7.42 -7.07 -8.85
CA GLY A 36 6.47 -7.12 -9.97
C GLY A 36 5.06 -6.65 -9.62
N THR A 37 4.13 -6.92 -10.53
CA THR A 37 2.70 -6.58 -10.44
C THR A 37 2.00 -7.09 -9.18
N LYS A 38 2.50 -8.18 -8.58
CA LYS A 38 1.99 -8.72 -7.30
C LYS A 38 2.18 -7.75 -6.14
N GLN A 39 3.25 -6.95 -6.13
CA GLN A 39 3.55 -6.06 -5.01
C GLN A 39 2.68 -4.81 -5.07
N LEU A 40 2.43 -4.30 -6.28
CA LEU A 40 1.40 -3.29 -6.52
C LEU A 40 0.02 -3.80 -6.06
N SER A 41 -0.34 -5.03 -6.43
CA SER A 41 -1.62 -5.63 -6.05
C SER A 41 -1.71 -5.80 -4.52
N ALA A 42 -0.64 -6.24 -3.88
CA ALA A 42 -0.58 -6.39 -2.42
C ALA A 42 -0.72 -5.06 -1.71
N PHE A 43 -0.03 -4.03 -2.20
CA PHE A 43 -0.16 -2.67 -1.69
C PHE A 43 -1.59 -2.14 -1.81
N ASN A 44 -2.23 -2.31 -2.98
CA ASN A 44 -3.61 -1.87 -3.21
C ASN A 44 -4.64 -2.67 -2.40
N LEU A 45 -4.33 -3.89 -1.94
CA LEU A 45 -5.17 -4.67 -1.03
C LEU A 45 -5.04 -4.24 0.44
N CYS A 46 -4.09 -3.37 0.78
CA CYS A 46 -4.02 -2.72 2.08
C CYS A 46 -5.05 -1.59 2.16
N ASP A 47 -6.34 -1.87 2.02
CA ASP A 47 -7.41 -0.85 2.02
C ASP A 47 -8.04 -0.61 3.41
N GLY A 48 -7.50 -1.27 4.44
CA GLY A 48 -8.03 -1.32 5.80
C GLY A 48 -8.99 -2.49 6.05
N THR A 49 -9.27 -3.35 5.07
CA THR A 49 -10.22 -4.46 5.22
C THR A 49 -9.56 -5.81 5.51
N LYS A 50 -8.27 -5.97 5.20
CA LYS A 50 -7.57 -7.28 5.27
C LYS A 50 -6.37 -7.25 6.19
N ALA A 51 -6.21 -8.35 6.92
CA ALA A 51 -4.99 -8.65 7.65
C ALA A 51 -3.89 -9.11 6.68
N GLN A 52 -2.64 -8.96 7.10
CA GLN A 52 -1.47 -9.29 6.29
C GLN A 52 -1.50 -10.75 5.77
N GLY A 53 -1.93 -11.71 6.59
CA GLY A 53 -2.03 -13.11 6.21
C GLY A 53 -3.07 -13.37 5.12
N GLU A 54 -4.18 -12.62 5.13
CA GLU A 54 -5.25 -12.72 4.12
C GLU A 54 -4.75 -12.23 2.76
N ILE A 55 -4.00 -11.11 2.75
CA ILE A 55 -3.39 -10.55 1.53
C ILE A 55 -2.32 -11.52 0.99
N ALA A 56 -1.46 -12.05 1.86
CA ALA A 56 -0.43 -13.02 1.45
C ALA A 56 -1.05 -14.26 0.80
N LYS A 57 -2.12 -14.79 1.40
CA LYS A 57 -2.86 -15.94 0.86
C LYS A 57 -3.52 -15.62 -0.48
N ALA A 58 -4.19 -14.47 -0.59
CA ALA A 58 -4.89 -14.05 -1.80
C ALA A 58 -3.96 -13.93 -3.02
N LEU A 59 -2.73 -13.46 -2.81
CA LEU A 59 -1.75 -13.24 -3.88
C LEU A 59 -0.67 -14.32 -3.99
N LYS A 60 -0.78 -15.38 -3.18
CA LYS A 60 0.20 -16.47 -3.08
C LYS A 60 1.62 -15.93 -2.87
N LEU A 61 1.76 -15.03 -1.90
CA LEU A 61 3.04 -14.45 -1.49
C LEU A 61 3.66 -15.30 -0.38
N ASP A 62 4.99 -15.37 -0.38
CA ASP A 62 5.71 -15.91 0.78
C ASP A 62 5.46 -15.01 2.01
N PRO A 63 4.93 -15.56 3.13
CA PRO A 63 4.58 -14.76 4.30
C PRO A 63 5.78 -14.04 4.93
N GLY A 64 6.95 -14.67 4.95
CA GLY A 64 8.16 -14.09 5.54
C GLY A 64 8.67 -12.88 4.75
N ASN A 65 8.79 -13.03 3.43
CA ASN A 65 9.19 -11.96 2.52
C ASN A 65 8.14 -10.84 2.45
N PHE A 66 6.86 -11.19 2.48
CA PHE A 66 5.79 -10.18 2.51
C PHE A 66 5.80 -9.40 3.82
N SER A 67 6.04 -10.06 4.96
CA SER A 67 6.17 -9.38 6.26
C SER A 67 7.30 -8.34 6.27
N LYS A 68 8.48 -8.69 5.73
CA LYS A 68 9.58 -7.73 5.57
C LYS A 68 9.23 -6.56 4.64
N THR A 69 8.40 -6.81 3.62
CA THR A 69 7.95 -5.77 2.68
C THR A 69 6.96 -4.83 3.35
N VAL A 70 5.98 -5.37 4.07
CA VAL A 70 5.02 -4.57 4.86
C VAL A 70 5.74 -3.75 5.93
N GLY A 71 6.73 -4.33 6.63
CA GLY A 71 7.58 -3.59 7.57
C GLY A 71 8.22 -2.35 6.94
N ARG A 72 8.88 -2.51 5.78
CA ARG A 72 9.45 -1.37 5.04
C ARG A 72 8.42 -0.33 4.63
N TRP A 73 7.21 -0.74 4.25
CA TRP A 73 6.13 0.19 3.91
C TRP A 73 5.62 0.97 5.11
N ILE A 74 5.53 0.32 6.28
CA ILE A 74 5.19 0.96 7.55
C ILE A 74 6.28 1.96 7.94
N ASP A 75 7.55 1.55 7.91
CA ASP A 75 8.69 2.41 8.23
C ASP A 75 8.79 3.62 7.30
N SER A 76 8.36 3.46 6.03
CA SER A 76 8.30 4.55 5.04
C SER A 76 7.06 5.45 5.19
N GLY A 77 6.14 5.12 6.09
CA GLY A 77 4.90 5.88 6.31
C GLY A 77 3.86 5.77 5.20
N ILE A 78 3.93 4.75 4.34
CA ILE A 78 2.99 4.56 3.21
C ILE A 78 1.92 3.49 3.48
N VAL A 79 2.06 2.72 4.55
CA VAL A 79 1.08 1.75 5.06
C VAL A 79 1.00 1.87 6.58
N PHE A 80 -0.18 1.69 7.14
CA PHE A 80 -0.47 1.73 8.57
C PHE A 80 -1.10 0.41 9.02
N ARG A 81 -0.90 0.06 10.30
CA ARG A 81 -1.65 -1.01 10.97
C ARG A 81 -2.83 -0.40 11.71
N LEU A 82 -4.02 -0.93 11.46
CA LEU A 82 -5.25 -0.60 12.15
C LEU A 82 -5.59 -1.72 13.13
N GLY A 83 -5.64 -1.40 14.42
CA GLY A 83 -5.83 -2.38 15.49
C GLY A 83 -4.54 -3.08 15.90
N GLU A 84 -4.67 -4.16 16.68
CA GLU A 84 -3.57 -4.85 17.33
C GLU A 84 -3.51 -6.35 16.99
N GLY A 85 -2.35 -6.97 17.22
CA GLY A 85 -2.18 -8.41 17.10
C GLY A 85 -2.29 -8.95 15.67
N ARG A 86 -2.82 -10.18 15.55
CA ARG A 86 -2.89 -10.93 14.27
C ARG A 86 -3.99 -10.44 13.34
N ASP A 87 -5.00 -9.75 13.89
CA ASP A 87 -6.15 -9.25 13.14
C ASP A 87 -5.98 -7.82 12.65
N ALA A 88 -4.83 -7.20 12.97
CA ALA A 88 -4.49 -5.86 12.52
C ALA A 88 -4.60 -5.76 10.99
N LYS A 89 -5.41 -4.79 10.55
CA LYS A 89 -5.66 -4.55 9.12
C LYS A 89 -4.61 -3.60 8.58
N LEU A 90 -4.24 -3.77 7.31
CA LEU A 90 -3.28 -2.89 6.65
C LEU A 90 -4.02 -1.82 5.85
N LEU A 91 -3.63 -0.56 6.04
CA LEU A 91 -4.18 0.60 5.33
C LEU A 91 -3.06 1.37 4.60
N HIS A 92 -3.12 1.46 3.29
CA HIS A 92 -2.24 2.26 2.46
C HIS A 92 -2.64 3.73 2.53
N VAL A 93 -1.70 4.61 2.19
CA VAL A 93 -1.97 6.04 2.07
C VAL A 93 -2.98 6.39 0.96
N TYR A 94 -2.84 5.77 -0.22
CA TYR A 94 -3.78 5.85 -1.34
C TYR A 94 -3.41 4.77 -2.37
N PRO A 95 -4.35 4.29 -3.21
CA PRO A 95 -4.07 3.22 -4.16
C PRO A 95 -3.26 3.75 -5.36
N LEU A 96 -2.44 2.88 -5.95
CA LEU A 96 -1.67 3.16 -7.16
C LEU A 96 -2.35 2.54 -8.39
N ASN A 97 -2.36 3.27 -9.50
CA ASN A 97 -2.88 2.77 -10.78
C ASN A 97 -1.90 1.76 -11.42
N GLY A 98 -2.43 0.84 -12.23
CA GLY A 98 -1.63 -0.18 -12.94
C GLY A 98 -0.48 0.36 -13.80
N ASP A 99 -0.63 1.59 -14.31
CA ASP A 99 0.40 2.28 -15.11
C ASP A 99 1.61 2.75 -14.30
N ALA A 100 1.56 2.71 -12.97
CA ALA A 100 2.69 3.00 -12.08
C ALA A 100 3.90 2.08 -12.35
N THR A 101 3.67 0.92 -12.98
CA THR A 101 4.70 -0.05 -13.35
C THR A 101 5.49 0.30 -14.62
N LYS A 102 4.99 1.22 -15.47
CA LYS A 102 5.54 1.44 -16.83
C LYS A 102 6.73 2.40 -16.91
N LYS A 103 7.04 3.17 -15.86
CA LYS A 103 8.06 4.25 -15.94
C LYS A 103 9.53 3.81 -15.85
N LYS A 104 9.84 2.50 -15.78
CA LYS A 104 11.24 2.01 -15.73
C LYS A 104 11.90 1.73 -17.09
N GLY A 105 11.38 2.31 -18.18
CA GLY A 105 11.91 2.06 -19.52
C GLY A 105 11.81 3.25 -20.46
N THR A 106 12.44 4.38 -20.13
CA THR A 106 12.92 5.39 -21.11
C THR A 106 13.71 6.47 -20.38
N SER A 107 15.03 6.32 -20.38
CA SER A 107 15.97 7.41 -20.66
C SER A 107 17.19 6.74 -21.27
N LYS A 108 17.27 6.85 -22.59
CA LYS A 108 18.40 6.45 -23.42
C LYS A 108 19.36 7.63 -23.49
#